data_AF-A0AAE0XAL8-F1
#
_entry.id   AF-A0AAE0XAL8-F1
#
_cell.length_a   1.000
_cell.length_b   1.000
_cell.length_c   1.000
_cell.angle_alpha   90.00
_cell.angle_beta   90.00
_cell.angle_gamma   90.00
#
_symmetry.space_group_name_H-M   'P 1'
#
loop_
_entity.id
_entity.type
_entity.pdbx_description
1 polymer ?
#
loop_
_entity_poly.entity_id
_entity_poly.type
_entity_poly.pdbx_seq_one_letter_code
_entity_poly.pdbx_strand_id
1 'polypeptide(L)'
;MQPEISDRCASDMAFAHNLMGRWLNSIYLQAPHIKPADEKGFARYTPGWAEQQTGLLGLMEANISQHEAFHDGLDAFKVHIDNLLSGQANYEGLEIVALADAFLPALMTYLVDEVPTIQGLRK
;
A
#
# COMPACT_ATOMS: atom_id res chain seq x y z
N MET A 1 -7.37 20.99 -17.77
CA MET A 1 -6.01 20.46 -18.02
C MET A 1 -5.99 20.04 -19.47
N GLN A 2 -4.89 20.21 -20.22
CA GLN A 2 -4.91 19.77 -21.63
C GLN A 2 -5.30 18.27 -21.70
N PRO A 3 -6.21 17.85 -22.59
CA PRO A 3 -6.74 16.49 -22.62
C PRO A 3 -5.66 15.39 -22.61
N GLU A 4 -4.57 15.60 -23.35
CA GLU A 4 -3.43 14.68 -23.42
C GLU A 4 -2.69 14.51 -22.10
N ILE A 5 -2.63 15.56 -21.28
CA ILE A 5 -2.03 15.50 -19.94
C ILE A 5 -2.94 14.70 -19.01
N SER A 6 -4.26 14.90 -19.10
CA SER A 6 -5.26 14.15 -18.34
C SER A 6 -5.19 12.65 -18.61
N ASP A 7 -5.11 12.28 -19.89
CA ASP A 7 -5.09 10.88 -20.32
C ASP A 7 -3.79 10.18 -19.90
N ARG A 8 -2.66 10.89 -19.99
CA ARG A 8 -1.37 10.39 -19.51
C ARG A 8 -1.36 10.20 -17.99
N CYS A 9 -1.84 11.19 -17.23
CA CYS A 9 -1.96 11.08 -15.77
C CYS A 9 -2.86 9.91 -15.36
N ALA A 10 -4.01 9.72 -16.03
CA ALA A 10 -4.90 8.60 -15.75
C ALA A 10 -4.23 7.25 -16.04
N SER A 11 -3.45 7.16 -17.13
CA SER A 11 -2.73 5.94 -17.50
C SER A 11 -1.59 5.62 -16.52
N ASP A 12 -0.79 6.63 -16.14
CA ASP A 12 0.29 6.50 -15.16
C ASP A 12 -0.28 6.08 -13.79
N MET A 13 -1.42 6.64 -13.38
CA MET A 13 -2.09 6.28 -12.13
C MET A 13 -2.64 4.84 -12.16
N ALA A 14 -3.29 4.43 -13.25
CA ALA A 14 -3.76 3.06 -13.42
C ALA A 14 -2.60 2.05 -13.38
N PHE A 15 -1.43 2.40 -13.94
CA PHE A 15 -0.23 1.57 -13.84
C PHE A 15 0.25 1.43 -12.39
N ALA A 16 0.38 2.56 -11.66
CA ALA A 16 0.78 2.56 -10.26
C ALA A 16 -0.17 1.72 -9.39
N HIS A 17 -1.48 1.84 -9.58
CA HIS A 17 -2.50 1.08 -8.84
C HIS A 17 -2.44 -0.41 -9.11
N ASN A 18 -2.22 -0.80 -10.37
CA ASN A 18 -2.07 -2.22 -10.74
C ASN A 18 -0.86 -2.85 -10.04
N LEU A 19 0.24 -2.10 -9.93
CA LEU A 19 1.44 -2.60 -9.27
C LEU A 19 1.25 -2.65 -7.74
N MET A 20 0.60 -1.64 -7.15
CA MET A 20 0.25 -1.63 -5.74
C MET A 20 -0.71 -2.78 -5.37
N GLY A 21 -1.76 -3.02 -6.17
CA GLY A 21 -2.70 -4.11 -5.94
C GLY A 21 -2.03 -5.49 -5.99
N ARG A 22 -1.07 -5.70 -6.91
CA ARG A 22 -0.29 -6.96 -6.96
C ARG A 22 0.59 -7.14 -5.72
N TRP A 23 1.17 -6.07 -5.22
CA TRP A 23 1.98 -6.09 -4.01
C TRP A 23 1.12 -6.36 -2.76
N LEU A 24 -0.01 -5.68 -2.61
CA LEU A 24 -0.93 -5.94 -1.49
C LEU A 24 -1.47 -7.38 -1.53
N ASN A 25 -1.82 -7.88 -2.72
CA ASN A 25 -2.25 -9.26 -2.89
C ASN A 25 -1.15 -10.27 -2.52
N SER A 26 0.12 -10.00 -2.86
CA SER A 26 1.21 -10.91 -2.48
C SER A 26 1.39 -10.94 -0.97
N ILE A 27 1.31 -9.78 -0.28
CA ILE A 27 1.36 -9.73 1.18
C ILE A 27 0.22 -10.53 1.79
N TYR A 28 -1.01 -10.22 1.36
CA TYR A 28 -2.23 -10.84 1.89
C TYR A 28 -2.23 -12.35 1.74
N LEU A 29 -1.89 -12.85 0.55
CA LEU A 29 -1.93 -14.28 0.25
C LEU A 29 -0.74 -15.04 0.85
N GLN A 30 0.43 -14.41 0.98
CA GLN A 30 1.64 -15.13 1.40
C GLN A 30 1.90 -15.05 2.90
N ALA A 31 1.37 -14.06 3.62
CA ALA A 31 1.63 -13.90 5.05
C ALA A 31 1.36 -15.19 5.89
N PRO A 32 0.27 -15.94 5.68
CA PRO A 32 0.04 -17.18 6.43
C PRO A 32 1.00 -18.33 6.11
N HIS A 33 1.86 -18.19 5.11
CA HIS A 33 2.68 -19.26 4.55
C HIS A 33 4.19 -19.00 4.67
N ILE A 34 4.59 -17.89 5.28
CA ILE A 34 5.99 -17.56 5.49
C ILE A 34 6.61 -18.51 6.51
N LYS A 35 7.81 -19.00 6.20
CA LYS A 35 8.56 -19.89 7.08
C LYS A 35 9.35 -19.05 8.09
N PRO A 36 9.67 -19.60 9.29
CA PRO A 36 10.44 -18.87 10.31
C PRO A 36 11.74 -18.23 9.82
N ALA A 37 12.45 -18.89 8.90
CA ALA A 37 13.69 -18.34 8.34
C ALA A 37 13.49 -17.09 7.48
N ASP A 38 12.28 -16.90 6.94
CA ASP A 38 11.94 -15.87 5.96
C ASP A 38 11.12 -14.71 6.56
N GLU A 39 10.63 -14.84 7.80
CA GLU A 39 9.75 -13.85 8.46
C GLU A 39 10.32 -12.43 8.44
N LYS A 40 11.60 -12.28 8.80
CA LYS A 40 12.27 -10.97 8.76
C LYS A 40 12.48 -10.46 7.34
N GLY A 41 12.67 -11.35 6.38
CA GLY A 41 12.78 -10.98 4.96
C GLY A 41 11.43 -10.46 4.44
N PHE A 42 10.37 -11.18 4.76
CA PHE A 42 9.01 -10.81 4.40
C PHE A 42 8.57 -9.51 5.09
N ALA A 43 8.86 -9.32 6.38
CA ALA A 43 8.58 -8.08 7.10
C ALA A 43 9.34 -6.86 6.53
N ARG A 44 10.49 -7.03 5.87
CA ARG A 44 11.17 -5.92 5.16
C ARG A 44 10.56 -5.64 3.79
N TYR A 45 9.90 -6.62 3.19
CA TYR A 45 9.20 -6.49 1.92
C TYR A 45 7.85 -5.76 2.08
N THR A 46 7.17 -5.91 3.22
CA THR A 46 5.84 -5.36 3.48
C THR A 46 5.69 -3.84 3.59
N PRO A 47 6.71 -3.04 3.95
CA PRO A 47 6.63 -1.57 3.86
C PRO A 47 7.34 -1.03 2.61
N GLY A 48 8.10 -1.86 1.89
CA GLY A 48 9.14 -1.40 0.97
C GLY A 48 8.67 -0.91 -0.40
N TRP A 49 7.42 -1.12 -0.82
CA TRP A 49 7.08 -0.93 -2.23
C TRP A 49 7.06 0.54 -2.69
N ALA A 50 6.46 1.45 -1.91
CA ALA A 50 6.39 2.86 -2.31
C ALA A 50 7.76 3.58 -2.26
N GLU A 51 8.56 3.32 -1.23
CA GLU A 51 9.84 3.99 -1.03
C GLU A 51 10.97 3.38 -1.88
N GLN A 52 10.99 2.06 -2.10
CA GLN A 52 12.03 1.41 -2.92
C GLN A 52 11.87 1.69 -4.42
N GLN A 53 10.64 1.87 -4.92
CA GLN A 53 10.42 2.17 -6.35
C GLN A 53 10.77 3.63 -6.69
N THR A 54 10.63 4.54 -5.73
CA THR A 54 10.87 5.98 -5.94
C THR A 54 12.26 6.44 -5.49
N GLY A 55 12.95 5.66 -4.65
CA GLY A 55 14.25 6.03 -4.07
C GLY A 55 14.16 7.20 -3.09
N LEU A 56 12.94 7.59 -2.70
CA LEU A 56 12.66 8.75 -1.85
C LEU A 56 11.98 8.26 -0.56
N LEU A 57 12.78 8.21 0.51
CA LEU A 57 12.28 8.01 1.88
C LEU A 57 11.28 9.13 2.24
N GLY A 58 10.13 8.78 2.81
CA GLY A 58 9.11 9.75 3.25
C GLY A 58 8.15 10.22 2.16
N LEU A 59 8.18 9.63 0.95
CA LEU A 59 7.25 9.98 -0.14
C LEU A 59 5.77 9.81 0.26
N MET A 60 5.47 8.87 1.16
CA MET A 60 4.12 8.65 1.67
C MET A 60 3.70 9.62 2.78
N GLU A 61 4.61 10.41 3.35
CA GLU A 61 4.28 11.41 4.40
C GLU A 61 3.70 12.70 3.81
N ALA A 62 3.83 12.93 2.50
CA ALA A 62 3.55 14.23 1.89
C ALA A 62 2.06 14.49 1.58
N ASN A 63 1.16 13.51 1.70
CA ASN A 63 -0.21 13.62 1.16
C ASN A 63 -1.32 13.41 2.21
N ILE A 64 -1.13 13.83 3.46
CA ILE A 64 -1.95 13.45 4.64
C ILE A 64 -3.46 13.86 4.55
N SER A 65 -3.87 14.79 3.69
CA SER A 65 -5.21 15.41 3.78
C SER A 65 -6.37 14.65 3.11
N GLN A 66 -6.12 13.65 2.24
CA GLN A 66 -7.20 12.93 1.52
C GLN A 66 -7.35 11.46 1.92
N HIS A 67 -6.60 11.00 2.92
CA HIS A 67 -6.42 9.57 3.24
C HIS A 67 -7.02 9.12 4.58
N GLU A 68 -7.85 9.93 5.26
CA GLU A 68 -8.39 9.64 6.60
C GLU A 68 -8.99 8.24 6.75
N ALA A 69 -9.68 7.73 5.72
CA ALA A 69 -10.43 6.47 5.81
C ALA A 69 -9.57 5.19 5.93
N PHE A 70 -8.30 5.24 5.51
CA PHE A 70 -7.40 4.07 5.55
C PHE A 70 -6.05 4.34 6.23
N HIS A 71 -5.78 5.59 6.61
CA HIS A 71 -4.51 6.00 7.23
C HIS A 71 -4.26 5.28 8.56
N ASP A 72 -5.24 5.29 9.47
CA ASP A 72 -5.08 4.66 10.79
C ASP A 72 -4.76 3.16 10.70
N GLY A 73 -5.43 2.45 9.78
CA GLY A 73 -5.18 1.03 9.57
C GLY A 73 -3.82 0.76 8.89
N LEU A 74 -3.39 1.63 7.98
CA LEU A 74 -2.07 1.55 7.36
C LEU A 74 -0.95 1.84 8.38
N ASP A 75 -1.15 2.81 9.27
CA ASP A 75 -0.23 3.13 10.36
C ASP A 75 -0.12 1.96 11.35
N ALA A 76 -1.26 1.38 11.74
CA ALA A 76 -1.27 0.19 12.61
C ALA A 76 -0.52 -0.98 11.97
N PHE A 77 -0.72 -1.21 10.66
CA PHE A 77 0.03 -2.20 9.91
C PHE A 77 1.53 -1.91 9.93
N LYS A 78 1.94 -0.67 9.63
CA LYS A 78 3.36 -0.26 9.63
C LYS A 78 4.01 -0.44 11.01
N VAL A 79 3.33 0.01 12.08
CA VAL A 79 3.81 -0.15 13.46
C VAL A 79 4.00 -1.62 13.81
N HIS A 80 3.07 -2.50 13.42
CA HIS A 80 3.22 -3.93 13.65
C HIS A 80 4.45 -4.49 12.91
N ILE A 81 4.64 -4.14 11.64
CA ILE A 81 5.83 -4.54 10.88
C ILE A 81 7.12 -4.03 11.53
N ASP A 82 7.17 -2.77 11.98
CA ASP A 82 8.34 -2.21 12.66
C ASP A 82 8.65 -2.97 13.97
N ASN A 83 7.62 -3.36 14.72
CA ASN A 83 7.75 -4.19 15.92
C ASN A 83 8.28 -5.60 15.60
N LEU A 84 7.89 -6.20 14.47
CA LEU A 84 8.46 -7.48 14.01
C LEU A 84 9.95 -7.32 13.69
N LEU A 85 10.32 -6.23 13.02
CA LEU A 85 11.70 -5.96 12.61
C LEU A 85 12.61 -5.61 13.79
N SER A 86 12.09 -4.95 14.81
CA SER A 86 12.80 -4.62 16.06
C SER A 86 12.88 -5.80 17.04
N GLY A 87 12.15 -6.89 16.77
CA GLY A 87 12.06 -8.06 17.65
C GLY A 87 11.15 -7.85 18.87
N GLN A 88 10.27 -6.84 18.82
CA GLN A 88 9.26 -6.54 19.84
C GLN A 88 7.95 -7.30 19.62
N ALA A 89 7.76 -7.90 18.44
CA ALA A 89 6.63 -8.79 18.12
C ALA A 89 7.14 -10.08 17.47
N ASN A 90 6.37 -11.17 17.63
CA ASN A 90 6.58 -12.42 16.90
C ASN A 90 5.74 -12.42 15.63
N TYR A 91 6.22 -13.09 14.60
CA TYR A 91 5.48 -13.22 13.36
C TYR A 91 4.23 -14.09 13.56
N GLU A 92 3.08 -13.56 13.16
CA GLU A 92 1.82 -14.31 13.07
C GLU A 92 1.12 -13.89 11.77
N GLY A 93 1.01 -14.83 10.83
CA GLY A 93 0.55 -14.52 9.48
C GLY A 93 -0.92 -14.10 9.41
N LEU A 94 -1.78 -14.62 10.30
CA LEU A 94 -3.19 -14.25 10.37
C LEU A 94 -3.38 -12.86 10.99
N GLU A 95 -2.49 -12.43 11.90
CA GLU A 95 -2.47 -11.06 12.43
C GLU A 95 -2.15 -10.05 11.32
N ILE A 96 -1.17 -10.35 10.46
CA ILE A 96 -0.85 -9.52 9.29
C ILE A 96 -2.05 -9.40 8.35
N VAL A 97 -2.76 -10.51 8.10
CA VAL A 97 -4.00 -10.53 7.29
C VAL A 97 -5.09 -9.67 7.93
N ALA A 98 -5.31 -9.81 9.24
CA ALA A 98 -6.33 -9.05 9.96
C ALA A 98 -6.03 -7.54 9.98
N LEU A 99 -4.75 -7.16 10.14
CA LEU A 99 -4.31 -5.76 10.02
C LEU A 99 -4.54 -5.23 8.60
N ALA A 100 -4.31 -6.05 7.58
CA ALA A 100 -4.58 -5.68 6.20
C ALA A 100 -6.08 -5.51 5.91
N ASP A 101 -6.93 -6.41 6.42
CA ASP A 101 -8.40 -6.32 6.28
C ASP A 101 -8.97 -5.00 6.82
N ALA A 102 -8.31 -4.38 7.81
CA ALA A 102 -8.75 -3.14 8.44
C ALA A 102 -8.69 -1.92 7.50
N PHE A 103 -7.82 -1.91 6.49
CA PHE A 103 -7.62 -0.76 5.60
C PHE A 103 -7.78 -1.09 4.11
N LEU A 104 -7.56 -2.34 3.70
CA LEU A 104 -7.58 -2.76 2.30
C LEU A 104 -8.90 -2.41 1.57
N PRO A 105 -10.11 -2.64 2.14
CA PRO A 105 -11.34 -2.32 1.43
C PRO A 105 -11.47 -0.83 1.07
N ALA A 106 -11.20 0.05 2.03
CA ALA A 106 -11.27 1.50 1.83
C ALA A 106 -10.20 2.00 0.85
N LEU A 107 -8.98 1.47 0.95
CA LEU A 107 -7.90 1.73 0.01
C LEU A 107 -8.30 1.30 -1.41
N MET A 108 -8.83 0.09 -1.58
CA MET A 108 -9.22 -0.40 -2.92
C MET A 108 -10.34 0.42 -3.55
N THR A 109 -11.34 0.86 -2.78
CA THR A 109 -12.38 1.77 -3.27
C THR A 109 -11.78 3.09 -3.75
N TYR A 110 -10.90 3.70 -2.97
CA TYR A 110 -10.21 4.94 -3.35
C TYR A 110 -9.46 4.80 -4.69
N LEU A 111 -8.66 3.74 -4.82
CA LEU A 111 -7.84 3.51 -6.02
C LEU A 111 -8.67 3.28 -7.29
N VAL A 112 -9.86 2.69 -7.14
CA VAL A 112 -10.81 2.50 -8.24
C VAL A 112 -11.46 3.82 -8.65
N ASP A 113 -11.81 4.68 -7.69
CA ASP A 113 -12.52 5.95 -7.94
C ASP A 113 -11.60 7.08 -8.43
N GLU A 114 -10.30 7.00 -8.14
CA GLU A 114 -9.32 8.03 -8.50
C GLU A 114 -9.11 8.15 -10.03
N VAL A 115 -9.06 7.03 -10.76
CA VAL A 115 -8.82 7.05 -12.22
C VAL A 115 -9.96 7.75 -12.98
N PRO A 116 -11.25 7.43 -12.77
CA PRO A 116 -12.36 8.18 -13.36
C PRO A 116 -12.37 9.66 -12.96
N THR A 117 -11.97 9.99 -11.73
CA THR A 117 -11.90 11.38 -11.25
C THR A 117 -10.86 12.17 -12.05
N ILE A 118 -9.67 11.62 -12.27
CA ILE A 118 -8.62 12.24 -13.10
C ILE A 118 -9.08 12.39 -14.55
N GLN A 119 -9.75 11.39 -15.12
CA GLN A 119 -10.33 11.48 -16.47
C GLN A 119 -11.38 12.59 -16.59
N GLY A 120 -12.13 12.87 -15.52
CA GLY A 120 -13.10 13.98 -15.47
C GLY A 120 -12.48 15.39 -15.51
N LEU A 121 -11.16 15.53 -15.32
CA LEU A 121 -10.44 16.81 -15.38
C LEU A 121 -10.15 17.30 -16.80
N ARG A 122 -10.56 16.53 -17.81
CA ARG A 122 -10.41 16.76 -19.26
C ARG A 122 -11.06 18.04 -19.81
N LYS A 123 -11.64 18.91 -18.98
CA LYS A 123 -12.28 20.16 -19.41
C LYS A 123 -11.35 21.05 -20.24
#